data_AF-A0A1I8B3Y3-F1
#
_entry.id   AF-A0A1I8B3Y3-F1
#
_cell.length_a   1.000
_cell.length_b   1.000
_cell.length_c   1.000
_cell.angle_alpha   90.00
_cell.angle_beta   90.00
_cell.angle_gamma   90.00
#
_symmetry.space_group_name_H-M   'P 1'
#
loop_
_entity.id
_entity.type
_entity.pdbx_description
1 polymer ?
#
loop_
_entity_poly.entity_id
_entity_poly.type
_entity_poly.pdbx_seq_one_letter_code
_entity_poly.pdbx_strand_id
1 'polypeptide(L)'
;MFVIWLVLKKTPKEMRVYSKIILQTSFCDLALLIIGHLVQPIIFVADGIAMVIENGIVNNWERPWNILFYDFWLFICIFVSVGIAVQFVYRYLILCRLAKK
;
A
#
# COMPACT_ATOMS: atom_id res chain seq x y z
N MET A 1 12.02 3.99 -3.12
CA MET A 1 13.02 3.73 -4.19
C MET A 1 14.31 3.06 -3.67
N PHE A 2 14.91 3.52 -2.56
CA PHE A 2 16.15 2.96 -1.99
C PHE A 2 16.04 1.50 -1.48
N VAL A 3 14.86 1.11 -0.97
CA VAL A 3 14.60 -0.21 -0.38
C VAL A 3 14.63 -1.34 -1.42
N ILE A 4 14.04 -1.12 -2.60
CA ILE A 4 14.00 -2.12 -3.68
C ILE A 4 15.42 -2.40 -4.21
N TRP A 5 16.24 -1.36 -4.33
CA TRP A 5 17.64 -1.48 -4.75
C TRP A 5 18.49 -2.22 -3.72
N LEU A 6 18.29 -1.95 -2.42
CA LEU A 6 18.97 -2.65 -1.32
C LEU A 6 18.61 -4.15 -1.27
N VAL A 7 17.32 -4.47 -1.45
CA VAL A 7 16.84 -5.86 -1.53
C VAL A 7 17.47 -6.60 -2.71
N LEU A 8 17.56 -6.00 -3.89
CA LEU A 8 18.16 -6.67 -5.05
C LEU A 8 19.67 -6.87 -4.90
N LYS A 9 20.38 -5.91 -4.29
CA LYS A 9 21.86 -5.89 -4.32
C LYS A 9 22.55 -6.52 -3.11
N LYS A 10 21.87 -6.63 -1.96
CA LYS A 10 22.50 -7.07 -0.68
C LYS A 10 21.82 -8.21 0.09
N THR A 11 20.76 -8.85 -0.42
CA THR A 11 20.03 -9.85 0.39
C THR A 11 20.78 -11.20 0.48
N PRO A 12 21.15 -11.68 1.68
CA PRO A 12 21.66 -13.05 1.88
C PRO A 12 20.55 -14.10 1.65
N LYS A 13 20.93 -15.31 1.22
CA LYS A 13 20.00 -16.39 0.81
C LYS A 13 18.95 -16.75 1.88
N GLU A 14 19.27 -16.61 3.17
CA GLU A 14 18.35 -16.91 4.27
C GLU A 14 17.20 -15.89 4.43
N MET A 15 17.37 -14.65 3.97
CA MET A 15 16.36 -13.59 4.06
C MET A 15 15.55 -13.42 2.78
N ARG A 16 15.64 -14.36 1.82
CA ARG A 16 15.03 -14.22 0.49
C ARG A 16 13.50 -14.16 0.54
N VAL A 17 12.86 -14.90 1.45
CA VAL A 17 11.40 -14.86 1.63
C VAL A 17 10.95 -13.51 2.18
N TYR A 18 11.66 -13.01 3.19
CA TYR A 18 11.41 -11.71 3.79
C TYR A 18 11.61 -10.56 2.79
N SER A 19 12.67 -10.62 1.98
CA SER A 19 12.92 -9.66 0.90
C SER A 19 11.83 -9.64 -0.15
N LYS A 20 11.25 -10.80 -0.51
CA LYS A 20 10.10 -10.85 -1.43
C LYS A 20 8.87 -10.14 -0.84
N ILE A 21 8.58 -10.36 0.44
CA ILE A 21 7.45 -9.71 1.13
C ILE A 21 7.65 -8.19 1.18
N ILE A 22 8.86 -7.71 1.52
CA ILE A 22 9.18 -6.28 1.51
C ILE A 22 9.06 -5.69 0.10
N LEU A 23 9.52 -6.41 -0.92
CA LEU A 23 9.47 -5.94 -2.30
C LEU A 23 8.02 -5.85 -2.78
N GLN A 24 7.17 -6.82 -2.44
CA GLN A 24 5.75 -6.79 -2.75
C GLN A 24 5.06 -5.59 -2.11
N THR A 25 5.25 -5.34 -0.81
CA THR A 25 4.61 -4.17 -0.18
C THR A 25 5.16 -2.86 -0.73
N SER A 26 6.48 -2.78 -0.99
CA SER A 26 7.08 -1.59 -1.59
C SER A 26 6.51 -1.30 -2.98
N PHE A 27 6.19 -2.33 -3.75
CA PHE A 27 5.55 -2.17 -5.06
C PHE A 27 4.09 -1.71 -4.92
N CYS A 28 3.33 -2.28 -3.98
CA CYS A 28 1.98 -1.83 -3.66
C CYS A 28 1.95 -0.38 -3.17
N ASP A 29 2.92 0.04 -2.35
CA ASP A 29 3.04 1.42 -1.86
C ASP A 29 3.30 2.40 -3.01
N LEU A 30 4.14 2.02 -3.99
CA LEU A 30 4.37 2.82 -5.18
C LEU A 30 3.11 2.96 -6.03
N ALA A 31 2.40 1.86 -6.26
CA ALA A 31 1.12 1.88 -6.97
C ALA A 31 0.12 2.78 -6.25
N LEU A 32 0.03 2.66 -4.92
CA LEU A 32 -0.84 3.48 -4.09
C LEU A 32 -0.53 4.98 -4.22
N LEU A 33 0.75 5.35 -4.19
CA LEU A 33 1.16 6.75 -4.33
C LEU A 33 0.84 7.32 -5.71
N ILE A 34 1.08 6.55 -6.77
CA ILE A 34 0.77 6.98 -8.14
C ILE A 34 -0.74 7.21 -8.29
N ILE A 35 -1.55 6.23 -7.86
CA ILE A 35 -3.01 6.30 -7.99
C ILE A 35 -3.58 7.36 -7.04
N GLY A 36 -3.06 7.47 -5.82
CA GLY A 36 -3.45 8.51 -4.87
C GLY A 36 -3.17 9.91 -5.39
N HIS A 37 -2.08 10.11 -6.14
CA HIS A 37 -1.79 11.38 -6.79
C HIS A 37 -2.68 11.65 -8.01
N LEU A 38 -3.22 10.62 -8.65
CA LEU A 38 -4.18 10.76 -9.76
C LEU A 38 -5.58 11.09 -9.26
N VAL A 39 -6.03 10.46 -8.17
CA VAL A 39 -7.39 10.61 -7.61
C VAL A 39 -7.47 11.81 -6.66
N GLN A 40 -6.45 12.02 -5.82
CA GLN A 40 -6.40 13.03 -4.73
C GLN A 40 -7.73 13.16 -3.97
N PRO A 41 -8.17 12.10 -3.27
CA PRO A 41 -9.44 12.11 -2.56
C PRO A 41 -9.33 12.98 -1.30
N ILE A 42 -10.22 13.96 -1.19
CA ILE A 42 -10.43 14.80 -0.01
C ILE A 42 -11.73 14.32 0.64
N ILE A 43 -11.59 13.66 1.78
CA ILE A 43 -12.72 13.17 2.56
C ILE A 43 -12.98 14.16 3.69
N PHE A 44 -14.18 14.74 3.73
CA PHE A 44 -14.61 15.62 4.82
C PHE A 44 -15.97 15.16 5.33
N VAL A 45 -16.17 15.31 6.63
CA VAL A 45 -17.42 14.97 7.29
C VAL A 45 -18.04 16.28 7.77
N ALA A 46 -19.21 16.61 7.25
CA ALA A 46 -19.99 17.75 7.69
C ALA A 46 -21.40 17.25 8.06
N ASP A 47 -21.90 17.64 9.24
CA ASP A 47 -23.23 17.28 9.73
C ASP A 47 -23.53 15.77 9.72
N GLY A 48 -22.51 14.93 9.96
CA GLY A 48 -22.64 13.47 9.96
C GLY A 48 -22.66 12.82 8.57
N ILE A 49 -22.53 13.62 7.50
CA ILE A 49 -22.46 13.15 6.11
C ILE A 49 -21.01 13.17 5.66
N ALA A 50 -20.51 12.01 5.23
CA ALA A 50 -19.20 11.91 4.60
C ALA A 50 -19.32 12.33 3.13
N MET A 51 -18.58 13.38 2.76
CA MET A 51 -18.45 13.85 1.39
C MET A 51 -17.02 13.59 0.90
N VAL A 52 -16.94 13.11 -0.34
CA VAL A 52 -15.68 12.84 -1.03
C VAL A 52 -15.60 13.79 -2.22
N ILE A 53 -14.55 14.62 -2.23
CA ILE A 53 -14.20 15.46 -3.38
C ILE A 53 -12.87 14.94 -3.93
N GLU A 54 -12.81 14.69 -5.24
CA GLU A 54 -11.58 14.33 -5.92
C GLU A 54 -11.00 15.58 -6.56
N ASN A 55 -9.79 15.96 -6.16
CA ASN A 55 -9.10 17.13 -6.72
C ASN A 55 -8.06 16.76 -7.79
N GLY A 56 -7.95 15.46 -8.10
CA GLY A 56 -6.96 14.94 -9.01
C GLY A 56 -7.33 15.07 -10.49
N ILE A 57 -6.43 14.60 -11.37
CA ILE A 57 -6.59 14.65 -12.83
C ILE A 57 -7.84 13.88 -13.28
N VAL A 58 -8.23 12.86 -12.53
CA VAL A 58 -9.37 11.99 -12.83
C VAL A 58 -10.72 12.71 -12.66
N ASN A 59 -10.78 13.83 -11.93
CA ASN A 59 -12.00 14.64 -11.80
C ASN A 59 -12.49 15.23 -13.14
N ASN A 60 -11.57 15.41 -14.10
CA ASN A 60 -11.92 15.89 -15.44
C ASN A 60 -12.54 14.79 -16.33
N TRP A 61 -12.58 13.54 -15.87
CA TRP A 61 -13.11 12.41 -16.65
C TRP A 61 -14.60 12.23 -16.39
N GLU A 62 -15.25 11.44 -17.25
CA GLU A 62 -16.66 11.11 -17.04
C GLU A 62 -16.85 10.40 -15.68
N ARG A 63 -17.93 10.74 -14.98
CA ARG A 63 -18.27 10.21 -13.65
C ARG A 63 -18.04 8.70 -13.44
N PRO A 64 -18.38 7.78 -14.36
CA PRO A 64 -18.15 6.35 -14.12
C PRO A 64 -16.67 5.99 -13.97
N TRP A 65 -15.79 6.63 -14.73
CA TRP A 65 -14.35 6.37 -14.64
C TRP A 65 -13.79 6.88 -13.32
N ASN A 66 -14.24 8.04 -12.88
CA ASN A 66 -13.77 8.63 -11.64
C ASN A 66 -14.06 7.73 -10.42
N ILE A 67 -15.29 7.22 -10.34
CA ILE A 67 -15.71 6.28 -9.28
C ILE A 67 -14.85 4.99 -9.31
N LEU A 68 -14.57 4.43 -10.49
CA LEU A 68 -13.74 3.22 -10.60
C LEU A 68 -12.30 3.44 -10.11
N PHE A 69 -11.70 4.58 -10.42
CA PHE A 69 -10.35 4.92 -9.95
C PHE A 69 -10.33 5.17 -8.45
N TYR A 70 -11.38 5.76 -7.90
CA TYR A 70 -11.56 5.91 -6.45
C TYR A 70 -11.68 4.55 -5.74
N ASP A 71 -12.54 3.66 -6.23
CA ASP A 71 -12.71 2.32 -5.68
C ASP A 71 -11.39 1.53 -5.74
N PHE A 72 -10.66 1.67 -6.84
CA PHE A 72 -9.35 1.04 -7.00
C PHE A 72 -8.31 1.60 -6.02
N TRP A 73 -8.30 2.91 -5.81
CA TRP A 73 -7.45 3.55 -4.80
C TRP A 73 -7.79 3.03 -3.39
N LEU A 74 -9.08 2.98 -3.04
CA LEU A 74 -9.56 2.48 -1.74
C LEU A 74 -9.15 1.03 -1.51
N PHE A 75 -9.30 0.17 -2.54
CA PHE A 75 -8.91 -1.23 -2.50
C PHE A 75 -7.41 -1.39 -2.20
N ILE A 76 -6.55 -0.63 -2.88
CA ILE A 76 -5.09 -0.68 -2.65
C ILE A 76 -4.76 -0.17 -1.24
N CYS A 77 -5.42 0.89 -0.76
CA CYS A 77 -5.27 1.38 0.61
C CYS A 77 -5.52 0.28 1.65
N ILE A 78 -6.64 -0.45 1.51
CA ILE A 78 -6.99 -1.56 2.40
C ILE A 78 -5.97 -2.71 2.26
N PHE A 79 -5.60 -3.06 1.02
CA PHE A 79 -4.66 -4.13 0.75
C PHE A 79 -3.28 -3.87 1.37
N VAL A 80 -2.76 -2.63 1.25
CA VAL A 80 -1.51 -2.20 1.89
C VAL A 80 -1.61 -2.30 3.41
N SER A 81 -2.72 -1.86 4.00
CA SER A 81 -2.95 -1.93 5.45
C SER A 81 -2.90 -3.37 5.97
N VAL A 82 -3.54 -4.30 5.27
CA VAL A 82 -3.48 -5.74 5.58
C VAL A 82 -2.07 -6.29 5.36
N GLY A 83 -1.38 -5.86 4.30
CA GLY A 83 0.00 -6.23 4.02
C GLY A 83 0.97 -5.88 5.15
N ILE A 84 0.81 -4.70 5.76
CA ILE A 84 1.59 -4.26 6.93
C ILE A 84 1.33 -5.18 8.13
N ALA A 85 0.07 -5.56 8.36
CA ALA A 85 -0.27 -6.50 9.45
C ALA A 85 0.41 -7.86 9.24
N VAL A 86 0.39 -8.40 8.03
CA VAL A 86 1.07 -9.66 7.69
C VAL A 86 2.58 -9.58 7.92
N GLN A 87 3.21 -8.46 7.57
CA GLN A 87 4.64 -8.24 7.85
C GLN A 87 4.95 -8.26 9.34
N PHE A 88 4.08 -7.68 10.16
CA PHE A 88 4.24 -7.68 11.61
C PHE A 88 4.18 -9.11 12.17
N VAL A 89 3.17 -9.90 11.76
CA VAL A 89 3.05 -11.31 12.16
C VAL A 89 4.27 -12.12 11.73
N TYR A 90 4.76 -11.94 10.50
CA TYR A 90 5.93 -12.65 10.00
C TYR A 90 7.19 -12.35 10.84
N ARG A 91 7.42 -11.08 11.19
CA ARG A 91 8.55 -10.69 12.07
C ARG A 91 8.43 -11.30 13.46
N TYR A 92 7.22 -11.31 14.03
CA TYR A 92 6.95 -11.92 15.33
C TYR A 92 7.27 -13.42 15.33
N LEU A 93 6.82 -14.16 14.31
CA LEU A 93 7.08 -15.60 14.19
C LEU A 93 8.58 -15.93 14.07
N ILE A 94 9.34 -15.12 13.33
CA ILE A 94 10.81 -15.27 13.24
C ILE A 94 11.46 -15.09 14.61
N LEU A 95 11.07 -14.05 15.37
CA LEU A 95 11.62 -13.80 16.71
C LEU A 95 11.30 -14.96 17.66
N CYS A 96 10.06 -15.47 17.66
CA CYS A 96 9.69 -16.63 18.47
C CYS A 96 10.48 -17.89 18.09
N ARG A 97 10.79 -18.08 16.80
CA ARG A 97 11.62 -19.21 16.35
C ARG A 97 13.06 -19.07 16.81
N LEU A 98 13.61 -17.85 16.82
CA LEU A 98 14.96 -17.58 17.29
C LEU A 98 15.09 -17.70 18.82
N ALA A 99 14.08 -17.28 19.58
CA ALA A 99 14.06 -17.38 21.05
C ALA A 99 13.93 -18.82 21.58
N LYS A 100 13.53 -19.78 20.73
CA LYS A 100 13.46 -21.21 21.07
C LYS A 100 14.76 -21.97 20.80
N LYS A 101 15.75 -21.35 20.15
CA LYS A 101 17.09 -21.92 19.94
C LYS A 101 18.03 -21.43 21.03
#